data_AF-A0A2A9CH65-F1
#
_entry.id   AF-A0A2A9CH65-F1
#
_cell.length_a   1.000
_cell.length_b   1.000
_cell.length_c   1.000
_cell.angle_alpha   90.00
_cell.angle_beta   90.00
_cell.angle_gamma   90.00
#
_symmetry.space_group_name_H-M   'P 1'
#
loop_
_entity.id
_entity.type
_entity.pdbx_description
1 polymer ?
#
loop_
_entity_poly.entity_id
_entity_poly.type
_entity_poly.pdbx_seq_one_letter_code
_entity_poly.pdbx_strand_id
1 'polypeptide(L)'
;MKRNLLIMIILILILSISLSACSTNELENVEKVEASFWIGNETQSEEVAFKEKEEVDVFVGATNNAKELDDQKVIKTPSVLTYDLIIAGSNNKGFHLWITEDGEGFIQSLLPEDSLTYQLEKGSVKDVTNILNKQVNLTLLPNIEFEK
;
A
#
# COMPACT_ATOMS: atom_id res chain seq x y z
N MET A 1 35.19 -39.01 -10.29
CA MET A 1 33.75 -38.80 -10.51
C MET A 1 32.96 -38.31 -9.28
N LYS A 2 33.33 -38.67 -8.03
CA LYS A 2 32.56 -38.33 -6.82
C LYS A 2 32.58 -36.83 -6.42
N ARG A 3 33.66 -36.10 -6.69
CA ARG A 3 33.81 -34.68 -6.30
C ARG A 3 32.94 -33.72 -7.12
N ASN A 4 32.80 -33.96 -8.43
CA ASN A 4 31.95 -33.15 -9.30
C ASN A 4 30.47 -33.43 -9.05
N LEU A 5 30.12 -34.66 -8.66
CA LEU A 5 28.77 -35.02 -8.24
C LEU A 5 28.38 -34.31 -6.94
N LEU A 6 29.29 -34.24 -5.97
CA LEU A 6 29.07 -33.52 -4.70
C LEU A 6 28.87 -32.01 -4.93
N ILE A 7 29.68 -31.39 -5.78
CA ILE A 7 29.56 -29.95 -6.12
C ILE A 7 28.24 -29.68 -6.84
N MET A 8 27.82 -30.57 -7.74
CA MET A 8 26.55 -30.43 -8.46
C MET A 8 25.33 -30.59 -7.54
N ILE A 9 25.40 -31.51 -6.56
CA ILE A 9 24.34 -31.66 -5.53
C ILE A 9 24.27 -30.41 -4.63
N ILE A 10 25.42 -29.84 -4.25
CA ILE A 10 25.47 -28.60 -3.45
C ILE A 10 24.89 -27.42 -4.24
N LEU A 11 25.20 -27.29 -5.53
CA LEU A 11 24.63 -26.25 -6.40
C LEU A 11 23.11 -26.40 -6.56
N ILE A 12 22.60 -27.62 -6.67
CA ILE A 12 21.16 -27.88 -6.73
C ILE A 12 20.49 -27.56 -5.39
N LEU A 13 21.12 -27.90 -4.26
CA LEU A 13 20.60 -27.55 -2.93
C LEU A 13 20.56 -26.04 -2.71
N ILE A 14 21.59 -25.30 -3.13
CA ILE A 14 21.65 -23.83 -3.01
C ILE A 14 20.56 -23.18 -3.88
N LEU A 15 20.31 -23.70 -5.10
CA LEU A 15 19.18 -23.24 -5.93
C LEU A 15 17.81 -23.53 -5.32
N SER A 16 17.70 -24.58 -4.50
CA SER A 16 16.43 -25.00 -3.88
C SER A 16 15.99 -24.08 -2.73
N ILE A 17 16.93 -23.34 -2.11
CA ILE A 17 16.67 -22.50 -0.94
C ILE A 17 16.26 -21.07 -1.36
N SER A 18 16.46 -20.68 -2.62
CA SER A 18 16.02 -19.39 -3.18
C SER A 18 14.54 -19.34 -3.60
N LEU A 19 13.76 -20.39 -3.33
CA LEU A 19 12.32 -20.45 -3.57
C LEU A 19 11.48 -20.40 -2.27
N SER A 20 12.03 -19.89 -1.17
CA SER A 20 11.17 -19.28 -0.14
C SER A 20 10.50 -18.07 -0.78
N ALA A 21 9.41 -18.38 -1.49
CA ALA A 21 8.37 -17.46 -1.90
C ALA A 21 8.14 -16.51 -0.73
N CYS A 22 8.20 -15.21 -1.03
CA CYS A 22 7.70 -14.18 -0.14
C CYS A 22 6.29 -14.59 0.29
N SER A 23 6.23 -15.14 1.49
CA SER A 23 5.02 -15.25 2.30
C SER A 23 4.47 -13.84 2.40
N THR A 24 3.32 -13.59 1.78
CA THR A 24 2.08 -13.14 2.41
C THR A 24 1.18 -12.53 1.34
N ASN A 25 0.31 -13.34 0.74
CA ASN A 25 -0.84 -12.84 0.00
C ASN A 25 -1.91 -12.41 1.01
N GLU A 26 -1.66 -11.31 1.72
CA GLU A 26 -2.50 -10.84 2.82
C GLU A 26 -3.72 -10.01 2.38
N LEU A 27 -3.84 -9.70 1.10
CA LEU A 27 -4.93 -8.92 0.50
C LEU A 27 -5.62 -9.68 -0.65
N GLU A 28 -5.71 -11.01 -0.58
CA GLU A 28 -6.54 -11.76 -1.53
C GLU A 28 -8.03 -11.49 -1.28
N ASN A 29 -8.82 -11.45 -2.36
CA ASN A 29 -10.28 -11.28 -2.34
C ASN A 29 -10.79 -9.91 -1.85
N VAL A 30 -10.09 -8.82 -2.18
CA VAL A 30 -10.66 -7.47 -2.05
C VAL A 30 -11.77 -7.28 -3.09
N GLU A 31 -12.98 -6.99 -2.64
CA GLU A 31 -14.17 -6.83 -3.49
C GLU A 31 -14.31 -5.40 -4.01
N LYS A 32 -13.97 -4.41 -3.18
CA LYS A 32 -14.07 -2.99 -3.49
C LYS A 32 -13.16 -2.18 -2.57
N VAL A 33 -12.91 -0.93 -2.96
CA VAL A 33 -12.25 0.06 -2.13
C VAL A 33 -13.23 1.19 -1.84
N GLU A 34 -13.40 1.53 -0.57
CA GLU A 34 -14.21 2.67 -0.14
C GLU A 34 -13.25 3.77 0.31
N ALA A 35 -13.31 4.93 -0.34
CA ALA A 35 -12.44 6.06 -0.05
C ALA A 35 -13.24 7.27 0.43
N SER A 36 -12.75 7.92 1.48
CA SER A 36 -13.28 9.15 2.04
C SER A 36 -12.23 10.25 1.94
N PHE A 37 -12.55 11.33 1.22
CA PHE A 37 -11.63 12.44 1.00
C PHE A 37 -11.76 13.51 2.10
N TRP A 38 -10.63 14.14 2.43
CA TRP A 38 -10.59 15.28 3.33
C TRP A 38 -10.75 16.59 2.55
N ILE A 39 -11.69 17.44 2.96
CA ILE A 39 -11.86 18.79 2.41
C ILE A 39 -11.54 19.79 3.53
N GLY A 40 -10.29 20.29 3.55
CA GLY A 40 -9.83 21.18 4.61
C GLY A 40 -9.70 20.48 5.96
N ASN A 41 -10.24 21.08 7.03
CA ASN A 41 -10.16 20.54 8.40
C ASN A 41 -11.38 19.70 8.82
N GLU A 42 -12.34 19.47 7.92
CA GLU A 42 -13.54 18.69 8.21
C GLU A 42 -13.53 17.33 7.50
N THR A 43 -13.96 16.30 8.22
CA THR A 43 -14.14 14.92 7.72
C THR A 43 -15.53 14.80 7.08
N GLN A 44 -15.74 15.23 5.83
CA GLN A 44 -16.84 14.81 4.93
C GLN A 44 -16.81 15.62 3.61
N SER A 45 -17.24 15.13 2.44
CA SER A 45 -18.35 14.17 2.25
C SER A 45 -18.39 13.41 0.91
N GLU A 46 -17.30 13.26 0.15
CA GLU A 46 -17.37 12.38 -1.03
C GLU A 46 -16.82 11.01 -0.66
N GLU A 47 -17.72 10.11 -0.31
CA GLU A 47 -17.41 8.68 -0.29
C GLU A 47 -17.43 8.17 -1.73
N VAL A 48 -16.28 7.66 -2.19
CA VAL A 48 -16.15 7.06 -3.52
C VAL A 48 -15.88 5.57 -3.35
N ALA A 49 -16.70 4.76 -4.01
CA ALA A 49 -16.51 3.31 -4.04
C ALA A 49 -15.94 2.89 -5.39
N PHE A 50 -14.70 2.40 -5.38
CA PHE A 50 -14.05 1.78 -6.53
C PHE A 50 -14.41 0.30 -6.57
N LYS A 51 -15.05 -0.12 -7.67
CA LYS A 51 -15.58 -1.48 -7.84
C LYS A 51 -15.06 -2.15 -9.11
N GLU A 52 -14.54 -1.35 -10.06
CA GLU A 52 -13.95 -1.90 -11.25
C GLU A 52 -12.66 -2.61 -10.89
N LYS A 53 -12.48 -3.82 -11.41
CA LYS A 53 -11.35 -4.69 -11.04
C LYS A 53 -10.00 -3.99 -11.20
N GLU A 54 -9.82 -3.26 -12.30
CA GLU A 54 -8.58 -2.51 -12.56
C GLU A 54 -8.30 -1.44 -11.51
N GLU A 55 -9.34 -0.79 -10.98
CA GLU A 55 -9.18 0.24 -9.94
C GLU A 55 -8.82 -0.40 -8.60
N VAL A 56 -9.54 -1.46 -8.22
CA VAL A 56 -9.29 -2.23 -6.99
C VAL A 56 -7.87 -2.79 -7.00
N ASP A 57 -7.45 -3.41 -8.12
CA ASP A 57 -6.12 -4.01 -8.27
C ASP A 57 -5.00 -2.96 -8.09
N VAL A 58 -5.22 -1.70 -8.46
CA VAL A 58 -4.24 -0.61 -8.24
C VAL A 58 -4.06 -0.30 -6.76
N PHE A 59 -5.14 -0.15 -5.99
CA PHE A 59 -5.04 0.10 -4.54
C PHE A 59 -4.44 -1.10 -3.80
N VAL A 60 -4.84 -2.32 -4.17
CA VAL A 60 -4.29 -3.55 -3.59
C VAL A 60 -2.81 -3.68 -3.91
N GLY A 61 -2.41 -3.45 -5.17
CA GLY A 61 -1.01 -3.47 -5.58
C GLY A 61 -0.17 -2.42 -4.88
N ALA A 62 -0.68 -1.18 -4.78
CA ALA A 62 -0.01 -0.11 -4.03
C ALA A 62 0.20 -0.47 -2.56
N THR A 63 -0.80 -1.07 -1.92
CA THR A 63 -0.73 -1.46 -0.50
C THR A 63 0.23 -2.64 -0.29
N ASN A 64 0.15 -3.68 -1.11
CA ASN A 64 1.01 -4.87 -0.98
C ASN A 64 2.49 -4.59 -1.28
N ASN A 65 2.78 -3.68 -2.22
CA ASN A 65 4.15 -3.36 -2.61
C ASN A 65 4.75 -2.21 -1.77
N ALA A 66 3.98 -1.63 -0.85
CA ALA A 66 4.47 -0.57 0.01
C ALA A 66 5.55 -1.09 0.96
N LYS A 67 6.63 -0.33 1.11
CA LYS A 67 7.76 -0.70 1.97
C LYS A 67 7.60 -0.05 3.35
N GLU A 68 7.59 -0.86 4.41
CA GLU A 68 7.57 -0.35 5.78
C GLU A 68 8.77 0.58 6.04
N LEU A 69 8.52 1.69 6.76
CA LEU A 69 9.58 2.59 7.21
C LEU A 69 10.28 2.01 8.44
N ASP A 70 11.61 1.98 8.42
CA ASP A 70 12.45 1.35 9.46
C ASP A 70 12.18 1.83 10.90
N ASP A 71 11.71 3.07 11.08
CA ASP A 71 11.48 3.68 12.41
C ASP A 71 9.99 3.82 12.78
N GLN A 72 9.05 3.20 12.04
CA GLN A 72 7.58 3.27 12.28
C GLN A 72 7.06 4.71 12.55
N LYS A 73 7.53 5.68 11.76
CA LYS A 73 7.23 7.10 12.01
C LYS A 73 5.76 7.41 11.77
N VAL A 74 5.10 7.99 12.76
CA VAL A 74 3.72 8.48 12.62
C VAL A 74 3.72 9.75 11.80
N ILE A 75 2.84 9.85 10.80
CA ILE A 75 2.66 11.07 10.01
C ILE A 75 1.67 11.98 10.71
N LYS A 76 2.06 13.24 10.95
CA LYS A 76 1.19 14.25 11.56
C LYS A 76 0.53 15.19 10.54
N THR A 77 1.05 15.22 9.31
CA THR A 77 0.38 15.93 8.21
C THR A 77 -1.01 15.30 8.00
N PRO A 78 -2.08 16.08 7.80
CA PRO A 78 -3.39 15.52 7.46
C PRO A 78 -3.32 14.67 6.18
N SER A 79 -4.02 13.53 6.16
CA SER A 79 -4.03 12.66 4.98
C SER A 79 -4.85 13.28 3.85
N VAL A 80 -4.53 12.89 2.62
CA VAL A 80 -5.29 13.29 1.43
C VAL A 80 -6.67 12.60 1.44
N LEU A 81 -6.67 11.32 1.80
CA LEU A 81 -7.87 10.53 1.98
C LEU A 81 -7.64 9.42 3.01
N THR A 82 -8.73 8.79 3.40
CA THR A 82 -8.74 7.49 4.06
C THR A 82 -9.39 6.50 3.10
N TYR A 83 -8.86 5.27 3.02
CA TYR A 83 -9.50 4.21 2.26
C TYR A 83 -9.55 2.90 3.02
N ASP A 84 -10.62 2.15 2.80
CA ASP A 84 -10.82 0.81 3.32
C ASP A 84 -10.82 -0.21 2.17
N LEU A 85 -10.00 -1.24 2.31
CA LEU A 85 -10.04 -2.43 1.48
C LEU A 85 -11.10 -3.37 2.05
N ILE A 86 -12.19 -3.58 1.30
CA ILE A 86 -13.30 -4.42 1.71
C ILE A 86 -13.02 -5.86 1.26
N ILE A 87 -12.79 -6.76 2.22
CA ILE A 87 -12.26 -8.11 1.96
C ILE A 87 -13.34 -9.16 2.20
N ALA A 88 -13.63 -9.99 1.21
CA ALA A 88 -14.64 -11.04 1.31
C ALA A 88 -14.29 -12.05 2.42
N GLY A 89 -15.17 -12.18 3.42
CA GLY A 89 -15.02 -13.18 4.49
C GLY A 89 -13.87 -12.90 5.47
N SER A 90 -13.32 -11.69 5.48
CA SER A 90 -12.26 -11.26 6.41
C SER A 90 -12.60 -9.87 6.97
N ASN A 91 -11.76 -9.38 7.88
CA ASN A 91 -11.84 -8.01 8.35
C ASN A 91 -11.30 -7.06 7.27
N ASN A 92 -11.96 -5.91 7.12
CA ASN A 92 -11.50 -4.84 6.25
C ASN A 92 -10.17 -4.29 6.77
N LYS A 93 -9.34 -3.77 5.86
CA LYS A 93 -8.09 -3.10 6.22
C LYS A 93 -8.17 -1.63 5.80
N GLY A 94 -8.09 -0.74 6.78
CA GLY A 94 -8.16 0.70 6.59
C GLY A 94 -6.79 1.37 6.60
N PHE A 95 -6.64 2.41 5.78
CA PHE A 95 -5.41 3.15 5.63
C PHE A 95 -5.66 4.65 5.45
N HIS A 96 -4.77 5.45 6.01
CA HIS A 96 -4.60 6.83 5.57
C HIS A 96 -3.63 6.88 4.39
N LEU A 97 -3.88 7.77 3.41
CA LEU A 97 -3.04 7.97 2.22
C LEU A 97 -2.54 9.41 2.15
N TRP A 98 -1.24 9.56 1.90
CA TRP A 98 -0.59 10.83 1.60
C TRP A 98 0.10 10.76 0.24
N ILE A 99 -0.06 11.81 -0.56
CA ILE A 99 0.64 11.97 -1.84
C ILE A 99 1.11 13.41 -1.96
N THR A 100 2.38 13.59 -2.30
CA THR A 100 3.01 14.91 -2.46
C THR A 100 3.11 15.35 -3.91
N GLU A 101 3.30 16.65 -4.12
CA GLU A 101 3.50 17.26 -5.45
C GLU A 101 4.75 16.73 -6.18
N ASP A 102 5.78 16.31 -5.45
CA ASP A 102 7.00 15.73 -6.01
C ASP A 102 6.91 14.21 -6.28
N GLY A 103 5.76 13.61 -5.98
CA GLY A 103 5.45 12.22 -6.28
C GLY A 103 5.95 11.22 -5.24
N GLU A 104 6.16 11.66 -4.00
CA GLU A 104 6.24 10.75 -2.85
C GLU A 104 4.83 10.34 -2.42
N GLY A 105 4.72 9.15 -1.84
CA GLY A 105 3.47 8.67 -1.29
C GLY A 105 3.68 7.73 -0.12
N PHE A 106 2.76 7.80 0.82
CA PHE A 106 2.80 7.03 2.05
C PHE A 106 1.41 6.52 2.38
N ILE A 107 1.36 5.35 3.01
CA ILE A 107 0.16 4.85 3.66
C ILE A 107 0.46 4.52 5.12
N GLN A 108 -0.52 4.71 5.98
CA GLN A 108 -0.43 4.32 7.38
C GLN A 108 -1.63 3.45 7.73
N SER A 109 -1.33 2.28 8.32
CA SER A 109 -2.34 1.34 8.78
C SER A 109 -3.18 1.95 9.91
N LEU A 110 -4.50 1.79 9.80
CA LEU A 110 -5.47 2.15 10.84
C LEU A 110 -5.75 1.01 11.82
N LEU A 111 -5.00 -0.08 11.74
CA LEU A 111 -5.17 -1.19 12.67
C LEU A 111 -4.73 -0.75 14.09
N PRO A 112 -5.57 -0.96 15.13
CA PRO A 112 -5.31 -0.44 16.47
C PRO A 112 -4.02 -0.93 17.13
N GLU A 113 -3.52 -2.09 16.74
CA GLU A 113 -2.37 -2.75 17.38
C GLU A 113 -1.04 -2.47 16.67
N ASP A 114 -1.08 -1.96 15.41
CA ASP A 114 0.11 -1.77 14.56
C ASP A 114 -0.13 -0.63 13.54
N SER A 115 -0.05 0.63 14.00
CA SER A 115 -0.11 1.81 13.11
C SER A 115 1.23 2.02 12.40
N LEU A 116 1.57 1.06 11.54
CA LEU A 116 2.78 1.07 10.74
C LEU A 116 2.62 2.00 9.54
N THR A 117 3.69 2.72 9.24
CA THR A 117 3.78 3.61 8.08
C THR A 117 4.63 2.97 7.01
N TYR A 118 4.12 3.00 5.78
CA TYR A 118 4.74 2.43 4.61
C TYR A 118 4.92 3.50 3.53
N GLN A 119 6.02 3.42 2.81
CA GLN A 119 6.29 4.21 1.63
C GLN A 119 5.83 3.49 0.37
N LEU A 120 5.07 4.18 -0.46
CA LEU A 120 4.61 3.68 -1.75
C LEU A 120 5.73 3.73 -2.79
N GLU A 121 5.76 2.76 -3.69
CA GLU A 121 6.61 2.84 -4.86
C GLU A 121 6.15 3.96 -5.80
N LYS A 122 7.09 4.62 -6.49
CA LYS A 122 6.80 5.73 -7.40
C LYS A 122 5.78 5.37 -8.49
N GLY A 123 5.79 4.13 -8.98
CA GLY A 123 4.80 3.62 -9.93
C GLY A 123 3.40 3.59 -9.33
N SER A 124 3.26 3.02 -8.13
CA SER A 124 2.01 2.98 -7.37
C SER A 124 1.46 4.38 -7.06
N VAL A 125 2.31 5.33 -6.68
CA VAL A 125 1.89 6.73 -6.46
C VAL A 125 1.25 7.30 -7.72
N LYS A 126 1.89 7.11 -8.88
CA LYS A 126 1.37 7.59 -10.16
C LYS A 126 0.02 6.94 -10.50
N ASP A 127 -0.09 5.63 -10.36
CA ASP A 127 -1.29 4.89 -10.75
C ASP A 127 -2.48 5.22 -9.86
N VAL A 128 -2.27 5.27 -8.54
CA VAL A 128 -3.29 5.70 -7.57
C VAL A 128 -3.71 7.15 -7.85
N THR A 129 -2.76 8.07 -8.05
CA THR A 129 -3.06 9.48 -8.37
C THR A 129 -3.90 9.62 -9.64
N ASN A 130 -3.61 8.82 -10.67
CA ASN A 130 -4.37 8.83 -11.92
C ASN A 130 -5.82 8.36 -11.74
N ILE A 131 -6.07 7.38 -10.87
CA ILE A 131 -7.43 6.93 -10.54
C ILE A 131 -8.16 8.02 -9.77
N LEU A 132 -7.52 8.56 -8.73
CA LEU A 132 -8.14 9.56 -7.86
C LEU A 132 -8.53 10.82 -8.65
N ASN A 133 -7.65 11.31 -9.52
CA ASN A 133 -7.90 12.50 -10.35
C ASN A 133 -9.04 12.34 -11.37
N LYS A 134 -9.46 11.11 -11.69
CA LYS A 134 -10.63 10.88 -12.55
C LYS A 134 -11.93 11.10 -11.79
N GLN A 135 -11.94 10.89 -10.47
CA GLN A 135 -13.12 10.97 -9.63
C GLN A 135 -13.23 12.34 -8.95
N VAL A 136 -12.13 12.82 -8.37
CA VAL A 136 -12.06 14.05 -7.58
C VAL A 136 -10.83 14.84 -8.00
N ASN A 137 -10.90 16.17 -8.04
CA ASN A 137 -9.71 17.00 -8.27
C ASN A 137 -8.82 16.97 -7.03
N LEU A 138 -7.84 16.06 -7.02
CA LEU A 138 -7.00 15.79 -5.86
C LEU A 138 -6.03 16.95 -5.63
N THR A 139 -6.09 17.56 -4.44
CA THR A 139 -5.06 18.51 -4.02
C THR A 139 -3.90 17.74 -3.38
N LEU A 140 -2.76 17.72 -4.05
CA LEU A 140 -1.54 17.08 -3.54
C LEU A 140 -0.89 17.92 -2.45
N LEU A 141 -0.10 17.28 -1.60
CA LEU A 141 0.57 17.92 -0.47
C LEU A 141 1.92 18.49 -0.89
N PRO A 142 2.33 19.67 -0.39
CA PRO A 142 3.66 20.20 -0.69
C PRO A 142 4.79 19.39 -0.02
N ASN A 143 4.53 18.84 1.17
CA ASN A 143 5.47 18.02 1.95
C ASN A 143 4.75 17.17 3.01
N ILE A 144 5.44 16.16 3.54
CA ILE A 144 5.00 15.32 4.66
C ILE A 144 5.85 15.59 5.89
N GLU A 145 5.20 15.73 7.04
CA GLU A 145 5.84 15.87 8.33
C GLU A 145 5.48 14.69 9.24
N PHE A 146 6.50 14.17 9.93
CA PHE A 146 6.36 13.09 10.90
C PHE A 146 6.36 13.62 12.33
N GLU A 147 5.80 12.84 13.25
CA GLU A 147 5.96 13.05 14.69
C GLU A 147 7.44 12.92 15.09
N LYS A 148 7.82 13.61 16.16
CA LYS A 148 9.20 13.68 16.67
C LYS A 148 9.39 12.75 17.87
#